data_AF-A0A350IXB7-F1
#
_entry.id   AF-A0A350IXB7-F1
#
_cell.length_a   1.000
_cell.length_b   1.000
_cell.length_c   1.000
_cell.angle_alpha   90.00
_cell.angle_beta   90.00
_cell.angle_gamma   90.00
#
_symmetry.space_group_name_H-M   'P 1'
#
loop_
_entity.id
_entity.type
_entity.pdbx_description
1 polymer ?
#
loop_
_entity_poly.entity_id
_entity_poly.type
_entity_poly.pdbx_seq_one_letter_code
_entity_poly.pdbx_strand_id
1 'polypeptide(L)'
;GILAGIICIPLIGGLMSNITGTAMSINITGEALIWTICILAFVVFWTLILNLSFAYRNSAAQLLNSQTIKTGSSNPFLTAFLEDLNKGKQGTINRLICLGMFLIPIGLFYYSPSASMIFAAVSLVGLNNVIKNMAMPYLNSHIEKHITDPEKTGYLGFVRHDLKILKTNLLLLIVTSVLLITILVATTSATDAVLVLITYVAMSTLLSMAILFRYSSDLSFRKKYYRTLSHIGFMQDNEKRMITKEVFTFYGIVIALILFYVINLSASLIMGGSLSVTSMLILLISAVIPEQICMVINRSFYMDVIFKSKK
;
A
#
# COMPACT_ATOMS: atom_id res chain seq x y z
N GLY A 1 -23.85 8.70 -2.34
CA GLY A 1 -22.55 9.21 -2.83
C GLY A 1 -22.76 10.47 -3.63
N ILE A 2 -22.92 10.36 -4.95
CA ILE A 2 -23.05 11.49 -5.89
C ILE A 2 -24.23 12.41 -5.53
N LEU A 3 -25.43 11.85 -5.31
CA LEU A 3 -26.61 12.62 -4.88
C LEU A 3 -26.40 13.35 -3.55
N ALA A 4 -25.76 12.70 -2.57
CA ALA A 4 -25.44 13.33 -1.27
C ALA A 4 -24.39 14.44 -1.42
N GLY A 5 -23.41 14.25 -2.32
CA GLY A 5 -22.42 15.27 -2.68
C GLY A 5 -23.08 16.51 -3.28
N ILE A 6 -24.01 16.31 -4.24
CA ILE A 6 -24.78 17.40 -4.86
C ILE A 6 -25.60 18.18 -3.82
N ILE A 7 -26.19 17.48 -2.84
CA ILE A 7 -26.95 18.10 -1.74
C ILE A 7 -26.04 18.90 -0.79
N CYS A 8 -24.77 18.49 -0.62
CA CYS A 8 -23.81 19.19 0.24
C CYS A 8 -23.15 20.42 -0.43
N ILE A 9 -23.18 20.55 -1.76
CA ILE A 9 -22.62 21.70 -2.50
C ILE A 9 -23.14 23.05 -1.99
N PRO A 10 -24.46 23.28 -1.84
CA PRO A 10 -24.96 24.55 -1.30
C PRO A 10 -24.53 24.80 0.16
N LEU A 11 -24.37 23.72 0.94
CA LEU A 11 -23.97 23.80 2.35
C LEU A 11 -22.48 24.19 2.50
N ILE A 12 -21.62 23.62 1.65
CA ILE A 12 -20.19 23.96 1.54
C ILE A 12 -20.01 25.37 0.95
N GLY A 13 -20.80 25.74 -0.05
CA GLY A 13 -20.80 27.09 -0.63
C GLY A 13 -21.16 28.17 0.40
N GLY A 14 -22.17 27.91 1.23
CA GLY A 14 -22.54 28.79 2.35
C GLY A 14 -21.41 28.92 3.38
N LEU A 15 -20.81 27.80 3.79
CA LEU A 15 -19.69 27.79 4.73
C LEU A 15 -18.46 28.55 4.20
N MET A 16 -18.09 28.33 2.94
CA MET A 16 -16.96 29.01 2.31
C MET A 16 -17.22 30.51 2.15
N SER A 17 -18.43 30.91 1.76
CA SER A 17 -18.78 32.34 1.64
C SER A 17 -18.68 33.10 2.96
N ASN A 18 -19.01 32.45 4.08
CA ASN A 18 -18.85 33.01 5.43
C ASN A 18 -17.39 33.12 5.86
N ILE A 19 -16.51 32.23 5.38
CA ILE A 19 -15.08 32.22 5.74
C ILE A 19 -14.29 33.23 4.89
N THR A 20 -14.63 33.41 3.61
CA THR A 20 -13.90 34.29 2.69
C THR A 20 -14.52 35.68 2.52
N GLY A 21 -15.71 35.93 3.06
CA GLY A 21 -16.40 37.22 2.95
C GLY A 21 -16.87 37.58 1.54
N THR A 22 -16.83 36.63 0.61
CA THR A 22 -17.18 36.80 -0.81
C THR A 22 -18.17 35.74 -1.25
N ALA A 23 -19.19 36.13 -2.02
CA ALA A 23 -20.18 35.22 -2.56
C ALA A 23 -19.53 34.33 -3.64
N MET A 24 -19.16 33.10 -3.27
CA MET A 24 -18.69 32.08 -4.21
C MET A 24 -19.85 31.16 -4.62
N SER A 25 -20.15 31.10 -5.91
CA SER A 25 -21.00 30.06 -6.48
C SER A 25 -20.13 28.89 -6.98
N ILE A 26 -20.35 27.72 -6.39
CA ILE A 26 -19.71 26.48 -6.83
C ILE A 26 -20.47 25.98 -8.07
N ASN A 27 -19.97 26.29 -9.26
CA ASN A 27 -20.54 25.79 -10.52
C ASN A 27 -19.96 24.41 -10.86
N ILE A 28 -20.83 23.46 -11.18
CA ILE A 28 -20.44 22.12 -11.61
C ILE A 28 -20.04 22.19 -13.09
N THR A 29 -18.76 22.04 -13.38
CA THR A 29 -18.26 21.90 -14.75
C THR A 29 -18.31 20.44 -15.20
N GLY A 30 -18.52 20.20 -16.50
CA GLY A 30 -18.59 18.83 -17.06
C GLY A 30 -17.31 18.02 -16.85
N GLU A 31 -16.15 18.67 -16.89
CA GLU A 31 -14.86 18.04 -16.61
C GLU A 31 -14.73 17.60 -15.14
N ALA A 32 -15.14 18.44 -14.18
CA ALA A 32 -15.13 18.09 -12.76
C ALA A 32 -16.03 16.88 -12.47
N LEU A 33 -17.14 16.76 -13.19
CA LEU A 33 -18.07 15.63 -13.08
C LEU A 33 -17.43 14.34 -13.63
N ILE A 34 -16.69 14.40 -14.74
CA ILE A 34 -15.93 13.26 -15.28
C ILE A 34 -14.84 12.83 -14.29
N TRP A 35 -14.05 13.76 -13.75
CA TRP A 35 -13.03 13.46 -12.74
C TRP A 35 -13.63 12.84 -11.48
N THR A 36 -14.77 13.36 -11.02
CA THR A 36 -15.49 12.81 -9.86
C THR A 36 -15.98 11.40 -10.14
N ILE A 37 -16.55 11.13 -11.33
CA ILE A 37 -16.96 9.76 -11.72
C ILE A 37 -15.76 8.83 -11.77
N CYS A 38 -14.64 9.25 -12.37
CA CYS A 38 -13.42 8.43 -12.46
C CYS A 38 -12.87 8.10 -11.07
N ILE A 39 -12.76 9.09 -10.17
CA ILE A 39 -12.32 8.88 -8.79
C ILE A 39 -13.29 7.96 -8.05
N LEU A 40 -14.59 8.22 -8.14
CA LEU A 40 -15.59 7.45 -7.40
C LEU A 40 -15.70 6.02 -7.92
N ALA A 41 -15.60 5.81 -9.24
CA ALA A 41 -15.51 4.49 -9.85
C ALA A 41 -14.23 3.77 -9.43
N PHE A 42 -13.08 4.47 -9.39
CA PHE A 42 -11.82 3.91 -8.90
C PHE A 42 -11.92 3.51 -7.42
N VAL A 43 -12.45 4.39 -6.57
CA VAL A 43 -12.65 4.16 -5.13
C VAL A 43 -13.62 3.01 -4.89
N VAL A 44 -14.77 2.98 -5.58
CA VAL A 44 -15.75 1.90 -5.49
C VAL A 44 -15.19 0.59 -6.03
N PHE A 45 -14.49 0.62 -7.16
CA PHE A 45 -13.85 -0.56 -7.73
C PHE A 45 -12.80 -1.15 -6.78
N TRP A 46 -11.96 -0.31 -6.17
CA TRP A 46 -10.96 -0.78 -5.21
C TRP A 46 -11.56 -1.25 -3.90
N THR A 47 -12.52 -0.53 -3.34
CA THR A 47 -13.21 -0.98 -2.11
C THR A 47 -13.98 -2.28 -2.38
N LEU A 48 -14.61 -2.44 -3.55
CA LEU A 48 -15.23 -3.70 -3.96
C LEU A 48 -14.21 -4.81 -4.17
N ILE A 49 -13.09 -4.59 -4.85
CA ILE A 49 -12.06 -5.61 -5.02
C ILE A 49 -11.45 -6.02 -3.68
N LEU A 50 -11.19 -5.06 -2.80
CA LEU A 50 -10.69 -5.33 -1.46
C LEU A 50 -11.72 -6.18 -0.69
N ASN A 51 -12.98 -5.74 -0.65
CA ASN A 51 -14.09 -6.44 0.00
C ASN A 51 -14.42 -7.81 -0.61
N LEU A 52 -14.35 -7.96 -1.92
CA LEU A 52 -14.58 -9.23 -2.64
C LEU A 52 -13.40 -10.18 -2.42
N SER A 53 -12.17 -9.67 -2.39
CA SER A 53 -10.98 -10.45 -2.02
C SER A 53 -11.05 -10.91 -0.57
N PHE A 54 -11.70 -10.16 0.32
CA PHE A 54 -12.01 -10.58 1.69
C PHE A 54 -13.09 -11.66 1.72
N ALA A 55 -14.25 -11.43 1.08
CA ALA A 55 -15.37 -12.39 1.06
C ALA A 55 -15.00 -13.73 0.40
N TYR A 56 -14.28 -13.68 -0.72
CA TYR A 56 -13.87 -14.88 -1.45
C TYR A 56 -12.81 -15.69 -0.70
N ARG A 57 -11.81 -15.04 -0.07
CA ARG A 57 -10.74 -15.75 0.67
C ARG A 57 -11.13 -16.19 2.08
N ASN A 58 -11.97 -15.44 2.80
CA ASN A 58 -12.34 -15.78 4.17
C ASN A 58 -13.54 -16.72 4.25
N SER A 59 -14.42 -16.75 3.25
CA SER A 59 -15.63 -17.57 3.30
C SER A 59 -15.62 -18.69 2.27
N ALA A 60 -15.46 -18.39 0.98
CA ALA A 60 -15.63 -19.41 -0.08
C ALA A 60 -14.40 -20.32 -0.26
N ALA A 61 -13.18 -19.75 -0.30
CA ALA A 61 -11.96 -20.53 -0.56
C ALA A 61 -11.55 -21.43 0.61
N GLN A 62 -11.83 -21.03 1.86
CA GLN A 62 -11.55 -21.85 3.04
C GLN A 62 -12.53 -23.03 3.19
N LEU A 63 -13.78 -22.87 2.72
CA LEU A 63 -14.76 -23.96 2.67
C LEU A 63 -14.48 -24.93 1.51
N LEU A 64 -13.94 -24.45 0.39
CA LEU A 64 -13.70 -25.26 -0.80
C LEU A 64 -12.31 -25.92 -0.86
N ASN A 65 -11.29 -25.34 -0.22
CA ASN A 65 -9.92 -25.88 -0.21
C ASN A 65 -9.25 -25.64 1.14
N SER A 66 -9.61 -26.45 2.14
CA SER A 66 -9.00 -26.40 3.49
C SER A 66 -7.51 -26.76 3.52
N GLN A 67 -6.91 -27.25 2.40
CA GLN A 67 -5.52 -27.69 2.36
C GLN A 67 -4.66 -27.15 1.20
N THR A 68 -5.13 -26.25 0.34
CA THR A 68 -4.36 -25.86 -0.86
C THR A 68 -4.51 -24.39 -1.21
N ILE A 69 -3.79 -23.53 -0.48
CA ILE A 69 -3.30 -22.27 -1.07
C ILE A 69 -2.13 -22.63 -1.99
N LYS A 70 -2.41 -23.27 -3.13
CA LYS A 70 -1.48 -23.27 -4.27
C LYS A 70 -1.62 -21.92 -4.96
N THR A 71 -0.65 -21.05 -4.70
CA THR A 71 -0.39 -19.86 -5.51
C THR A 71 -0.13 -20.27 -6.97
N GLY A 72 -1.01 -19.88 -7.88
CA GLY A 72 -0.88 -19.99 -9.35
C GLY A 72 -2.27 -19.84 -9.96
N SER A 73 -2.56 -18.98 -10.94
CA SER A 73 -1.79 -18.71 -12.14
C SER A 73 -1.87 -17.23 -12.55
N SER A 74 -0.71 -16.72 -12.94
CA SER A 74 -0.57 -15.63 -13.90
C SER A 74 -0.73 -16.19 -15.32
N ASN A 75 -1.19 -15.34 -16.25
CA ASN A 75 -1.45 -15.67 -17.65
C ASN A 75 -0.34 -16.54 -18.30
N PRO A 76 -0.69 -17.68 -18.94
CA PRO A 76 0.27 -18.66 -19.44
C PRO A 76 1.29 -18.10 -20.44
N PHE A 77 0.88 -17.13 -21.26
CA PHE A 77 1.71 -16.60 -22.34
C PHE A 77 2.87 -15.72 -21.83
N LEU A 78 2.60 -14.87 -20.84
CA LEU A 78 3.61 -13.99 -20.26
C LEU A 78 4.56 -14.75 -19.32
N THR A 79 4.06 -15.77 -18.63
CA THR A 79 4.90 -16.65 -17.81
C THR A 79 5.79 -17.52 -18.67
N ALA A 80 5.30 -18.10 -19.76
CA ALA A 80 6.12 -18.91 -20.66
C ALA A 80 7.25 -18.10 -21.30
N PHE A 81 6.97 -16.88 -21.76
CA PHE A 81 8.00 -16.00 -22.34
C PHE A 81 9.07 -15.57 -21.31
N LEU A 82 8.68 -15.37 -20.05
CA LEU A 82 9.60 -15.00 -18.96
C LEU A 82 10.33 -16.21 -18.35
N GLU A 83 9.77 -17.41 -18.48
CA GLU A 83 10.35 -18.66 -17.98
C GLU A 83 11.39 -19.22 -18.95
N ASP A 84 11.22 -19.01 -20.26
CA ASP A 84 12.21 -19.37 -21.28
C ASP A 84 13.47 -18.50 -21.22
N LEU A 85 13.35 -17.28 -20.69
CA LEU A 85 14.49 -16.40 -20.37
C LEU A 85 15.24 -16.82 -19.09
N ASN A 86 14.80 -17.81 -18.32
CA ASN A 86 15.31 -18.07 -16.96
C ASN A 86 16.17 -19.33 -16.79
N LYS A 87 16.69 -19.94 -17.86
CA LYS A 87 17.59 -21.10 -17.74
C LYS A 87 19.07 -20.68 -17.73
N GLY A 88 19.64 -20.62 -16.52
CA GLY A 88 21.09 -20.74 -16.27
C GLY A 88 21.85 -19.42 -16.21
N LYS A 89 22.50 -19.13 -15.07
CA LYS A 89 23.28 -17.88 -14.79
C LYS A 89 22.51 -16.54 -14.87
N GLN A 90 21.22 -16.59 -15.22
CA GLN A 90 20.28 -15.47 -15.35
C GLN A 90 19.76 -14.87 -14.03
N GLY A 91 20.18 -15.35 -12.85
CA GLY A 91 19.62 -14.89 -11.58
C GLY A 91 19.97 -13.43 -11.24
N THR A 92 21.21 -13.02 -11.52
CA THR A 92 21.69 -11.66 -11.25
C THR A 92 21.22 -10.68 -12.32
N ILE A 93 21.22 -11.09 -13.59
CA ILE A 93 20.75 -10.28 -14.72
C ILE A 93 19.25 -10.02 -14.59
N ASN A 94 18.45 -11.03 -14.25
CA ASN A 94 17.01 -10.86 -14.02
C ASN A 94 16.73 -9.94 -12.81
N ARG A 95 17.54 -10.03 -11.74
CA ARG A 95 17.46 -9.06 -10.61
C ARG A 95 17.80 -7.64 -11.04
N LEU A 96 18.84 -7.47 -11.87
CA LEU A 96 19.25 -6.17 -12.39
C LEU A 96 18.16 -5.57 -13.30
N ILE A 97 17.55 -6.38 -14.16
CA ILE A 97 16.43 -5.97 -15.02
C ILE A 97 15.22 -5.59 -14.16
N CYS A 98 14.87 -6.39 -13.14
CA CYS A 98 13.77 -6.05 -12.23
C CYS A 98 14.02 -4.74 -11.47
N LEU A 99 15.26 -4.53 -10.98
CA LEU A 99 15.67 -3.28 -10.34
C LEU A 99 15.65 -2.11 -11.32
N GLY A 100 16.12 -2.31 -12.55
CA GLY A 100 16.07 -1.33 -13.63
C GLY A 100 14.63 -0.91 -13.93
N MET A 101 13.72 -1.87 -14.11
CA MET A 101 12.29 -1.59 -14.33
C MET A 101 11.64 -0.84 -13.16
N PHE A 102 12.15 -0.97 -11.94
CA PHE A 102 11.66 -0.24 -10.77
C PHE A 102 12.26 1.18 -10.68
N LEU A 103 13.58 1.31 -10.79
CA LEU A 103 14.32 2.55 -10.54
C LEU A 103 14.42 3.48 -11.74
N ILE A 104 14.59 2.96 -12.96
CA ILE A 104 14.74 3.78 -14.18
C ILE A 104 13.53 4.69 -14.38
N PRO A 105 12.27 4.22 -14.29
CA PRO A 105 11.13 5.11 -14.47
C PRO A 105 11.01 6.18 -13.38
N ILE A 106 11.52 5.92 -12.17
CA ILE A 106 11.58 6.94 -11.10
C ILE A 106 12.61 8.01 -11.43
N GLY A 107 13.76 7.62 -11.99
CA GLY A 107 14.73 8.59 -12.53
C GLY A 107 14.14 9.42 -13.68
N LEU A 108 13.31 8.81 -14.52
CA LEU A 108 12.62 9.49 -15.62
C LEU A 108 11.57 10.53 -15.17
N PHE A 109 11.12 10.50 -13.90
CA PHE A 109 10.26 11.57 -13.37
C PHE A 109 10.93 12.94 -13.56
N TYR A 110 12.22 13.03 -13.20
CA TYR A 110 12.99 14.28 -13.23
C TYR A 110 13.21 14.83 -14.64
N TYR A 111 13.12 14.00 -15.67
CA TYR A 111 13.29 14.42 -17.06
C TYR A 111 11.99 14.89 -17.69
N SER A 112 10.89 14.16 -17.45
CA SER A 112 9.59 14.49 -18.04
C SER A 112 8.47 14.40 -16.99
N PRO A 113 8.27 15.46 -16.19
CA PRO A 113 7.24 15.48 -15.15
C PRO A 113 5.82 15.24 -15.68
N SER A 114 5.54 15.63 -16.93
CA SER A 114 4.25 15.43 -17.60
C SER A 114 3.89 13.97 -17.86
N ALA A 115 4.88 13.07 -17.96
CA ALA A 115 4.69 11.64 -18.18
C ALA A 115 4.81 10.79 -16.90
N SER A 116 4.89 11.44 -15.72
CA SER A 116 5.15 10.78 -14.43
C SER A 116 4.18 9.65 -14.11
N MET A 117 2.91 9.74 -14.51
CA MET A 117 1.93 8.67 -14.28
C MET A 117 2.27 7.38 -15.02
N ILE A 118 2.69 7.47 -16.29
CA ILE A 118 3.06 6.31 -17.11
C ILE A 118 4.32 5.67 -16.53
N PHE A 119 5.31 6.49 -16.20
CA PHE A 119 6.55 6.00 -15.58
C PHE A 119 6.29 5.37 -14.21
N ALA A 120 5.38 5.92 -13.41
CA ALA A 120 5.02 5.32 -12.12
C ALA A 120 4.33 3.98 -12.31
N ALA A 121 3.44 3.83 -13.30
CA ALA A 121 2.82 2.55 -13.63
C ALA A 121 3.87 1.49 -14.01
N VAL A 122 4.85 1.84 -14.86
CA VAL A 122 5.96 0.94 -15.22
C VAL A 122 6.80 0.60 -13.98
N SER A 123 7.12 1.60 -13.15
CA SER A 123 7.86 1.42 -11.90
C SER A 123 7.15 0.47 -10.93
N LEU A 124 5.82 0.56 -10.81
CA LEU A 124 5.01 -0.29 -9.94
C LEU A 124 4.98 -1.75 -10.40
N VAL A 125 4.96 -1.99 -11.72
CA VAL A 125 5.15 -3.34 -12.28
C VAL A 125 6.54 -3.86 -11.91
N GLY A 126 7.56 -3.01 -12.02
CA GLY A 126 8.91 -3.27 -11.54
C GLY A 126 8.95 -3.64 -10.06
N LEU A 127 8.30 -2.85 -9.19
CA LEU A 127 8.24 -3.08 -7.74
C LEU A 127 7.61 -4.43 -7.40
N ASN A 128 6.50 -4.80 -8.06
CA ASN A 128 5.87 -6.11 -7.85
C ASN A 128 6.84 -7.26 -8.18
N ASN A 129 7.67 -7.10 -9.23
CA ASN A 129 8.69 -8.07 -9.60
C ASN A 129 9.87 -8.06 -8.62
N VAL A 130 10.31 -6.89 -8.14
CA VAL A 130 11.35 -6.76 -7.11
C VAL A 130 10.91 -7.44 -5.80
N ILE A 131 9.67 -7.25 -5.36
CA ILE A 131 9.13 -7.93 -4.19
C ILE A 131 9.22 -9.44 -4.36
N LYS A 132 8.75 -9.98 -5.51
CA LYS A 132 8.74 -11.43 -5.77
C LYS A 132 10.13 -12.04 -5.95
N ASN A 133 10.97 -11.42 -6.76
CA ASN A 133 12.20 -12.03 -7.29
C ASN A 133 13.46 -11.60 -6.53
N MET A 134 13.38 -10.55 -5.70
CA MET A 134 14.51 -10.03 -4.94
C MET A 134 14.23 -9.99 -3.44
N ALA A 135 13.13 -9.35 -3.00
CA ALA A 135 12.84 -9.23 -1.56
C ALA A 135 12.53 -10.59 -0.93
N MET A 136 11.72 -11.45 -1.57
CA MET A 136 11.40 -12.79 -1.04
C MET A 136 12.64 -13.69 -0.95
N PRO A 137 13.50 -13.84 -1.99
CA PRO A 137 14.72 -14.63 -1.89
C PRO A 137 15.75 -14.04 -0.92
N TYR A 138 15.83 -12.71 -0.80
CA TYR A 138 16.68 -12.05 0.18
C TYR A 138 16.25 -12.40 1.61
N LEU A 139 14.95 -12.31 1.91
CA LEU A 139 14.40 -12.73 3.20
C LEU A 139 14.67 -14.21 3.46
N ASN A 140 14.51 -15.09 2.45
CA ASN A 140 14.83 -16.52 2.60
C ASN A 140 16.28 -16.77 2.96
N SER A 141 17.22 -16.15 2.21
CA SER A 141 18.64 -16.30 2.49
C SER A 141 19.01 -15.72 3.87
N HIS A 142 18.37 -14.62 4.29
CA HIS A 142 18.62 -14.04 5.60
C HIS A 142 18.08 -14.90 6.75
N ILE A 143 16.92 -15.54 6.55
CA ILE A 143 16.35 -16.55 7.45
C ILE A 143 17.29 -17.77 7.52
N GLU A 144 17.73 -18.30 6.39
CA GLU A 144 18.63 -19.47 6.31
C GLU A 144 19.98 -19.24 7.03
N LYS A 145 20.54 -18.02 6.89
CA LYS A 145 21.79 -17.64 7.58
C LYS A 145 21.65 -17.51 9.10
N HIS A 146 20.43 -17.34 9.60
CA HIS A 146 20.15 -17.13 11.02
C HIS A 146 19.27 -18.24 11.61
N ILE A 147 19.27 -19.45 11.04
CA ILE A 147 18.49 -20.61 11.54
C ILE A 147 18.80 -20.90 13.02
N THR A 148 20.02 -20.58 13.48
CA THR A 148 20.44 -20.75 14.87
C THR A 148 19.78 -19.78 15.86
N ASP A 149 19.21 -18.67 15.37
CA ASP A 149 18.45 -17.70 16.17
C ASP A 149 16.95 -17.87 15.87
N PRO A 150 16.21 -18.60 16.72
CA PRO A 150 14.81 -18.92 16.46
C PRO A 150 13.89 -17.68 16.60
N GLU A 151 14.29 -16.66 17.37
CA GLU A 151 13.56 -15.39 17.46
C GLU A 151 13.61 -14.66 16.12
N LYS A 152 14.83 -14.52 15.55
CA LYS A 152 15.03 -13.87 14.24
C LYS A 152 14.35 -14.60 13.11
N THR A 153 14.54 -15.92 13.06
CA THR A 153 13.94 -16.78 12.03
C THR A 153 12.41 -16.66 12.05
N GLY A 154 11.80 -16.66 13.23
CA GLY A 154 10.34 -16.59 13.35
C GLY A 154 9.76 -15.25 12.92
N TYR A 155 10.27 -14.11 13.42
CA TYR A 155 9.71 -12.80 13.02
C TYR A 155 9.95 -12.50 11.54
N LEU A 156 11.12 -12.85 10.99
CA LEU A 156 11.41 -12.68 9.55
C LEU A 156 10.52 -13.58 8.68
N GLY A 157 10.23 -14.81 9.15
CA GLY A 157 9.29 -15.70 8.50
C GLY A 157 7.88 -15.10 8.42
N PHE A 158 7.41 -14.47 9.50
CA PHE A 158 6.11 -13.78 9.52
C PHE A 158 6.11 -12.53 8.64
N VAL A 159 7.16 -11.70 8.67
CA VAL A 159 7.30 -10.53 7.77
C VAL A 159 7.28 -10.95 6.31
N ARG A 160 7.96 -12.05 5.94
CA ARG A 160 7.90 -12.62 4.58
C ARG A 160 6.47 -12.99 4.18
N HIS A 161 5.74 -13.61 5.10
CA HIS A 161 4.35 -14.00 4.88
C HIS A 161 3.46 -12.77 4.67
N ASP A 162 3.59 -11.76 5.54
CA ASP A 162 2.85 -10.50 5.45
C ASP A 162 3.11 -9.79 4.13
N LEU A 163 4.38 -9.64 3.75
CA LEU A 163 4.74 -9.01 2.49
C LEU A 163 4.13 -9.75 1.28
N LYS A 164 4.00 -11.08 1.35
CA LYS A 164 3.41 -11.88 0.26
C LYS A 164 1.90 -11.69 0.15
N ILE A 165 1.19 -11.59 1.27
CA ILE A 165 -0.26 -11.42 1.31
C ILE A 165 -0.67 -9.97 1.05
N LEU A 166 0.04 -9.02 1.65
CA LEU A 166 -0.30 -7.60 1.64
C LEU A 166 0.31 -6.82 0.47
N LYS A 167 1.14 -7.45 -0.39
CA LYS A 167 1.74 -6.79 -1.57
C LYS A 167 0.74 -6.02 -2.43
N THR A 168 -0.49 -6.55 -2.61
CA THR A 168 -1.49 -5.89 -3.44
C THR A 168 -1.94 -4.61 -2.77
N ASN A 169 -2.27 -4.63 -1.47
CA ASN A 169 -2.63 -3.43 -0.72
C ASN A 169 -1.52 -2.36 -0.76
N LEU A 170 -0.26 -2.80 -0.65
CA LEU A 170 0.90 -1.92 -0.74
C LEU A 170 1.00 -1.24 -2.12
N LEU A 171 0.83 -2.00 -3.20
CA LEU A 171 0.81 -1.45 -4.56
C LEU A 171 -0.34 -0.45 -4.73
N LEU A 172 -1.52 -0.74 -4.16
CA LEU A 172 -2.67 0.15 -4.23
C LEU A 172 -2.46 1.46 -3.49
N LEU A 173 -1.79 1.42 -2.34
CA LEU A 173 -1.41 2.61 -1.59
C LEU A 173 -0.55 3.54 -2.44
N ILE A 174 0.45 2.99 -3.12
CA ILE A 174 1.36 3.75 -3.97
C ILE A 174 0.65 4.27 -5.23
N VAL A 175 -0.09 3.42 -5.95
CA VAL A 175 -0.85 3.83 -7.16
C VAL A 175 -1.78 4.99 -6.86
N THR A 176 -2.57 4.87 -5.79
CA THR A 176 -3.55 5.89 -5.39
C THR A 176 -2.85 7.20 -5.05
N SER A 177 -1.73 7.12 -4.34
CA SER A 177 -0.94 8.30 -3.98
C SER A 177 -0.37 9.02 -5.20
N VAL A 178 0.24 8.29 -6.13
CA VAL A 178 0.77 8.84 -7.37
C VAL A 178 -0.33 9.49 -8.21
N LEU A 179 -1.47 8.80 -8.35
CA LEU A 179 -2.60 9.28 -9.14
C LEU A 179 -3.13 10.61 -8.59
N LEU A 180 -3.37 10.69 -7.28
CA LEU A 180 -3.90 11.89 -6.65
C LEU A 180 -2.89 13.05 -6.67
N ILE A 181 -1.59 12.79 -6.54
CA ILE A 181 -0.54 13.82 -6.73
C ILE A 181 -0.54 14.34 -8.17
N THR A 182 -0.73 13.45 -9.15
CA THR A 182 -0.80 13.86 -10.57
C THR A 182 -2.03 14.72 -10.85
N ILE A 183 -3.19 14.35 -10.31
CA ILE A 183 -4.43 15.14 -10.44
C ILE A 183 -4.26 16.50 -9.74
N LEU A 184 -3.60 16.54 -8.57
CA LEU A 184 -3.34 17.77 -7.84
C LEU A 184 -2.57 18.78 -8.70
N VAL A 185 -1.58 18.32 -9.45
CA VAL A 185 -0.78 19.16 -10.36
C VAL A 185 -1.56 19.55 -11.63
N ALA A 186 -2.42 18.66 -12.14
CA ALA A 186 -3.22 18.94 -13.33
C ALA A 186 -4.37 19.95 -13.07
N THR A 187 -4.70 20.19 -11.81
CA THR A 187 -5.83 21.03 -11.40
C THR A 187 -5.46 22.50 -11.48
N THR A 188 -6.30 23.31 -12.12
CA THR A 188 -6.08 24.75 -12.33
C THR A 188 -6.80 25.63 -11.29
N SER A 189 -7.86 25.12 -10.67
CA SER A 189 -8.65 25.84 -9.67
C SER A 189 -8.19 25.54 -8.25
N ALA A 190 -8.05 26.58 -7.41
CA ALA A 190 -7.65 26.43 -6.02
C ALA A 190 -8.64 25.60 -5.18
N THR A 191 -9.93 25.66 -5.51
CA THR A 191 -10.98 24.89 -4.82
C THR A 191 -10.87 23.40 -5.10
N ASP A 192 -10.64 23.04 -6.37
CA ASP A 192 -10.42 21.66 -6.81
C ASP A 192 -9.12 21.09 -6.21
N ALA A 193 -8.06 21.90 -6.11
CA ALA A 193 -6.80 21.48 -5.50
C ALA A 193 -6.97 21.10 -4.01
N VAL A 194 -7.76 21.89 -3.26
CA VAL A 194 -8.12 21.57 -1.86
C VAL A 194 -8.93 20.29 -1.78
N LEU A 195 -9.90 20.08 -2.69
CA LEU A 195 -10.69 18.85 -2.75
C LEU A 195 -9.82 17.61 -2.98
N VAL A 196 -8.83 17.71 -3.88
CA VAL A 196 -7.88 16.63 -4.17
C VAL A 196 -7.01 16.32 -2.95
N LEU A 197 -6.55 17.34 -2.21
CA LEU A 197 -5.80 17.14 -0.96
C LEU A 197 -6.64 16.44 0.12
N ILE A 198 -7.90 16.84 0.31
CA ILE A 198 -8.81 16.16 1.25
C ILE A 198 -9.01 14.71 0.82
N THR A 199 -9.19 14.47 -0.49
CA THR A 199 -9.34 13.11 -1.05
C THR A 199 -8.08 12.27 -0.82
N TYR A 200 -6.89 12.86 -0.95
CA TYR A 200 -5.61 12.21 -0.66
C TYR A 200 -5.51 11.76 0.80
N VAL A 201 -5.86 12.64 1.75
CA VAL A 201 -5.87 12.31 3.18
C VAL A 201 -6.86 11.19 3.49
N ALA A 202 -8.08 11.29 2.94
CA ALA A 202 -9.12 10.29 3.15
C ALA A 202 -8.72 8.91 2.57
N MET A 203 -8.19 8.89 1.34
CA MET A 203 -7.78 7.65 0.68
C MET A 203 -6.57 7.02 1.37
N SER A 204 -5.58 7.81 1.78
CA SER A 204 -4.44 7.30 2.56
C SER A 204 -4.93 6.62 3.84
N THR A 205 -5.86 7.24 4.56
CA THR A 205 -6.46 6.67 5.78
C THR A 205 -7.23 5.38 5.51
N LEU A 206 -8.06 5.34 4.45
CA LEU A 206 -8.83 4.15 4.08
C LEU A 206 -7.94 2.97 3.70
N LEU A 207 -6.86 3.21 2.94
CA LEU A 207 -5.93 2.15 2.53
C LEU A 207 -5.08 1.66 3.71
N SER A 208 -4.64 2.53 4.62
CA SER A 208 -3.97 2.11 5.86
C SER A 208 -4.89 1.23 6.72
N MET A 209 -6.17 1.58 6.83
CA MET A 209 -7.17 0.74 7.51
C MET A 209 -7.40 -0.59 6.79
N ALA A 210 -7.38 -0.63 5.46
CA ALA A 210 -7.46 -1.89 4.72
C ALA A 210 -6.27 -2.82 5.00
N ILE A 211 -5.06 -2.26 5.12
CA ILE A 211 -3.85 -2.99 5.55
C ILE A 211 -4.04 -3.49 6.99
N LEU A 212 -4.51 -2.62 7.91
CA LEU A 212 -4.79 -2.98 9.32
C LEU A 212 -5.72 -4.20 9.39
N PHE A 213 -6.87 -4.14 8.73
CA PHE A 213 -7.86 -5.22 8.76
C PHE A 213 -7.34 -6.49 8.13
N ARG A 214 -6.62 -6.40 6.99
CA ARG A 214 -6.06 -7.58 6.34
C ARG A 214 -5.03 -8.27 7.24
N TYR A 215 -4.11 -7.48 7.80
CA TYR A 215 -3.10 -7.98 8.74
C TYR A 215 -3.76 -8.63 9.96
N SER A 216 -4.75 -7.96 10.57
CA SER A 216 -5.52 -8.46 11.70
C SER A 216 -6.26 -9.77 11.41
N SER A 217 -6.81 -9.94 10.20
CA SER A 217 -7.53 -11.17 9.83
C SER A 217 -6.61 -12.40 9.76
N ASP A 218 -5.35 -12.22 9.35
CA ASP A 218 -4.38 -13.30 9.28
C ASP A 218 -3.86 -13.72 10.67
N LEU A 219 -3.99 -12.88 11.71
CA LEU A 219 -3.59 -13.19 13.09
C LEU A 219 -4.33 -14.40 13.67
N SER A 220 -5.56 -14.65 13.22
CA SER A 220 -6.36 -15.81 13.64
C SER A 220 -5.67 -17.14 13.31
N PHE A 221 -4.95 -17.20 12.18
CA PHE A 221 -4.13 -18.35 11.80
C PHE A 221 -2.82 -18.41 12.60
N ARG A 222 -2.22 -17.25 12.90
CA ARG A 222 -0.96 -17.14 13.63
C ARG A 222 -1.01 -17.62 15.06
N LYS A 223 -2.19 -17.56 15.67
CA LYS A 223 -2.46 -18.11 17.00
C LYS A 223 -2.00 -19.55 17.15
N LYS A 224 -2.17 -20.39 16.12
CA LYS A 224 -1.73 -21.79 16.14
C LYS A 224 -0.19 -21.90 16.19
N TYR A 225 0.52 -21.09 15.42
CA TYR A 225 2.00 -21.08 15.41
C TYR A 225 2.58 -20.64 16.75
N TYR A 226 2.03 -19.60 17.39
CA TYR A 226 2.49 -19.16 18.72
C TYR A 226 2.17 -20.17 19.83
N ARG A 227 1.06 -20.92 19.73
CA ARG A 227 0.82 -22.06 20.65
C ARG A 227 1.89 -23.13 20.50
N THR A 228 2.25 -23.49 19.27
CA THR A 228 3.34 -24.46 19.02
C THR A 228 4.68 -23.97 19.55
N LEU A 229 5.03 -22.70 19.34
CA LEU A 229 6.24 -22.09 19.91
C LEU A 229 6.26 -22.20 21.44
N SER A 230 5.15 -21.87 22.10
CA SER A 230 5.00 -22.02 23.55
C SER A 230 5.21 -23.46 24.03
N HIS A 231 4.73 -24.47 23.27
CA HIS A 231 4.95 -25.89 23.59
C HIS A 231 6.40 -26.34 23.42
N ILE A 232 7.15 -25.71 22.51
CA ILE A 232 8.59 -25.97 22.30
C ILE A 232 9.44 -25.32 23.41
N GLY A 233 8.82 -24.55 24.31
CA GLY A 233 9.49 -23.92 25.46
C GLY A 233 9.87 -22.47 25.27
N PHE A 234 9.30 -21.77 24.27
CA PHE A 234 9.50 -20.33 24.12
C PHE A 234 8.88 -19.55 25.27
N MET A 235 9.67 -18.64 25.85
CA MET A 235 9.20 -17.70 26.88
C MET A 235 8.27 -16.65 26.29
N GLN A 236 7.26 -16.22 27.05
CA GLN A 236 6.29 -15.20 26.61
C GLN A 236 6.96 -13.87 26.24
N ASP A 237 8.07 -13.51 26.91
CA ASP A 237 8.81 -12.29 26.59
C ASP A 237 9.48 -12.35 25.22
N ASN A 238 9.93 -13.53 24.80
CA ASN A 238 10.48 -13.73 23.45
C ASN A 238 9.37 -13.61 22.40
N GLU A 239 8.18 -14.19 22.66
CA GLU A 239 7.01 -14.05 21.78
C GLU A 239 6.60 -12.57 21.61
N LYS A 240 6.57 -11.78 22.69
CA LYS A 240 6.26 -10.34 22.63
C LYS A 240 7.30 -9.55 21.81
N ARG A 241 8.58 -9.89 21.95
CA ARG A 241 9.67 -9.27 21.17
C ARG A 241 9.53 -9.61 19.69
N MET A 242 9.22 -10.86 19.35
CA MET A 242 8.96 -11.29 17.97
C MET A 242 7.80 -10.51 17.36
N ILE A 243 6.64 -10.44 18.03
CA ILE A 243 5.47 -9.68 17.57
C ILE A 243 5.83 -8.21 17.34
N THR A 244 6.54 -7.59 18.28
CA THR A 244 6.92 -6.18 18.16
C THR A 244 7.85 -5.98 16.96
N LYS A 245 8.92 -6.77 16.82
CA LYS A 245 9.84 -6.67 15.68
C LYS A 245 9.14 -6.91 14.34
N GLU A 246 8.24 -7.88 14.28
CA GLU A 246 7.45 -8.20 13.09
C GLU A 246 6.60 -7.01 12.63
N VAL A 247 5.76 -6.46 13.52
CA VAL A 247 4.86 -5.34 13.21
C VAL A 247 5.66 -4.09 12.80
N PHE A 248 6.70 -3.73 13.57
CA PHE A 248 7.54 -2.58 13.26
C PHE A 248 8.29 -2.75 11.92
N THR A 249 8.82 -3.94 11.64
CA THR A 249 9.52 -4.19 10.37
C THR A 249 8.57 -4.12 9.19
N PHE A 250 7.38 -4.72 9.30
CA PHE A 250 6.39 -4.70 8.22
C PHE A 250 5.91 -3.28 7.91
N TYR A 251 5.42 -2.54 8.91
CA TYR A 251 4.98 -1.15 8.71
C TYR A 251 6.14 -0.23 8.31
N GLY A 252 7.35 -0.48 8.81
CA GLY A 252 8.56 0.22 8.37
C GLY A 252 8.81 0.05 6.86
N ILE A 253 8.62 -1.15 6.31
CA ILE A 253 8.72 -1.39 4.86
C ILE A 253 7.62 -0.64 4.10
N VAL A 254 6.37 -0.66 4.59
CA VAL A 254 5.25 0.06 3.95
C VAL A 254 5.55 1.56 3.89
N ILE A 255 5.92 2.16 5.03
CA ILE A 255 6.24 3.59 5.15
C ILE A 255 7.44 3.96 4.28
N ALA A 256 8.51 3.16 4.28
CA ALA A 256 9.69 3.41 3.46
C ALA A 256 9.35 3.42 1.96
N LEU A 257 8.52 2.47 1.51
CA LEU A 257 8.13 2.39 0.09
C LEU A 257 7.22 3.56 -0.31
N ILE A 258 6.22 3.92 0.50
CA ILE A 258 5.35 5.05 0.16
C ILE A 258 6.12 6.37 0.16
N LEU A 259 6.98 6.60 1.15
CA LEU A 259 7.84 7.78 1.21
C LEU A 259 8.78 7.85 0.01
N PHE A 260 9.39 6.73 -0.37
CA PHE A 260 10.27 6.69 -1.53
C PHE A 260 9.57 7.17 -2.81
N TYR A 261 8.32 6.76 -3.05
CA TYR A 261 7.56 7.23 -4.20
C TYR A 261 7.11 8.69 -4.06
N VAL A 262 6.49 9.05 -2.93
CA VAL A 262 5.94 10.40 -2.74
C VAL A 262 7.05 11.45 -2.77
N ILE A 263 8.22 11.17 -2.17
CA ILE A 263 9.37 12.08 -2.19
C ILE A 263 9.90 12.25 -3.60
N ASN A 264 10.20 11.17 -4.33
CA ASN A 264 10.77 11.29 -5.68
C ASN A 264 9.81 11.98 -6.65
N LEU A 265 8.53 11.65 -6.61
CA LEU A 265 7.52 12.29 -7.45
C LEU A 265 7.37 13.78 -7.09
N SER A 266 7.24 14.10 -5.81
CA SER A 266 7.06 15.49 -5.37
C SER A 266 8.31 16.33 -5.65
N ALA A 267 9.51 15.80 -5.41
CA ALA A 267 10.78 16.50 -5.70
C ALA A 267 10.91 16.81 -7.20
N SER A 268 10.59 15.84 -8.06
CA SER A 268 10.56 16.06 -9.50
C SER A 268 9.58 17.17 -9.91
N LEU A 269 8.39 17.21 -9.30
CA LEU A 269 7.36 18.21 -9.60
C LEU A 269 7.72 19.60 -9.06
N ILE A 270 8.43 19.69 -7.93
CA ILE A 270 8.97 20.94 -7.40
C ILE A 270 10.06 21.49 -8.32
N MET A 271 10.97 20.64 -8.81
CA MET A 271 11.99 21.05 -9.79
C MET A 271 11.36 21.54 -11.10
N GLY A 272 10.24 20.94 -11.51
CA GLY A 272 9.42 21.40 -12.63
C GLY A 272 8.56 22.64 -12.34
N GLY A 273 8.60 23.19 -11.13
CA GLY A 273 7.83 24.39 -10.73
C GLY A 273 6.32 24.17 -10.58
N SER A 274 5.83 22.93 -10.63
CA SER A 274 4.40 22.61 -10.62
C SER A 274 3.83 22.33 -9.23
N LEU A 275 4.70 22.14 -8.23
CA LEU A 275 4.30 21.83 -6.85
C LEU A 275 5.10 22.68 -5.86
N SER A 276 4.45 23.15 -4.79
CA SER A 276 5.12 23.84 -3.70
C SER A 276 5.68 22.87 -2.65
N VAL A 277 6.71 23.31 -1.93
CA VAL A 277 7.28 22.55 -0.79
C VAL A 277 6.24 22.32 0.32
N THR A 278 5.33 23.27 0.53
CA THR A 278 4.25 23.13 1.52
C THR A 278 3.29 22.00 1.17
N SER A 279 2.90 21.86 -0.10
CA SER A 279 2.05 20.76 -0.57
C SER A 279 2.75 19.41 -0.42
N MET A 280 4.06 19.34 -0.69
CA MET A 280 4.85 18.11 -0.45
C MET A 280 4.83 17.70 1.03
N LEU A 281 5.01 18.64 1.96
CA LEU A 281 4.97 18.33 3.39
C LEU A 281 3.61 17.78 3.82
N ILE A 282 2.51 18.36 3.32
CA ILE A 282 1.15 17.89 3.60
C ILE A 282 0.96 16.45 3.08
N LEU A 283 1.40 16.17 1.85
CA LEU A 283 1.33 14.83 1.25
C LEU A 283 2.12 13.80 2.06
N LEU A 284 3.32 14.14 2.50
CA LEU A 284 4.15 13.23 3.31
C LEU A 284 3.53 12.94 4.67
N ILE A 285 3.10 13.98 5.38
CA ILE A 285 2.49 13.85 6.71
C ILE A 285 1.21 13.01 6.62
N SER A 286 0.37 13.28 5.63
CA SER A 286 -0.89 12.55 5.43
C SER A 286 -0.71 11.11 4.96
N ALA A 287 0.41 10.76 4.32
CA ALA A 287 0.76 9.38 4.01
C ALA A 287 1.31 8.61 5.23
N VAL A 288 2.09 9.28 6.11
CA VAL A 288 2.78 8.61 7.23
C VAL A 288 1.89 8.45 8.47
N ILE A 289 1.14 9.49 8.85
CA ILE A 289 0.37 9.47 10.10
C ILE A 289 -0.62 8.29 10.17
N PRO A 290 -1.44 8.02 9.13
CA PRO A 290 -2.39 6.90 9.19
C PRO A 290 -1.71 5.54 9.36
N GLU A 291 -0.56 5.32 8.70
CA GLU A 291 0.22 4.08 8.83
C GLU A 291 0.80 3.91 10.24
N GLN A 292 1.29 4.99 10.86
CA GLN A 292 1.79 4.96 12.24
C GLN A 292 0.68 4.62 13.25
N ILE A 293 -0.50 5.23 13.08
CA ILE A 293 -1.67 4.93 13.92
C ILE A 293 -2.05 3.44 13.74
N CYS A 294 -2.14 2.96 12.51
CA CYS A 294 -2.46 1.57 12.22
C CYS A 294 -1.43 0.60 12.81
N MET A 295 -0.14 0.93 12.77
CA MET A 295 0.94 0.14 13.37
C MET A 295 0.73 -0.06 14.88
N VAL A 296 0.42 1.01 15.62
CA VAL A 296 0.20 0.96 17.08
C VAL A 296 -1.05 0.14 17.42
N ILE A 297 -2.13 0.32 16.64
CA ILE A 297 -3.38 -0.44 16.82
C ILE A 297 -3.12 -1.93 16.54
N ASN A 298 -2.49 -2.27 15.42
CA ASN A 298 -2.20 -3.68 15.07
C ASN A 298 -1.30 -4.35 16.11
N ARG A 299 -0.28 -3.64 16.61
CA ARG A 299 0.57 -4.19 17.68
C ARG A 299 -0.26 -4.54 18.92
N SER A 300 -1.12 -3.62 19.36
CA SER A 300 -1.94 -3.80 20.56
C SER A 300 -2.94 -4.95 20.37
N PHE A 301 -3.64 -4.97 19.23
CA PHE A 301 -4.57 -6.04 18.87
C PHE A 301 -3.89 -7.41 18.77
N TYR A 302 -2.69 -7.48 18.19
CA TYR A 302 -1.92 -8.71 18.08
C TYR A 302 -1.51 -9.26 19.45
N MET A 303 -1.06 -8.41 20.36
CA MET A 303 -0.78 -8.82 21.74
C MET A 303 -2.02 -9.39 22.44
N ASP A 304 -3.17 -8.73 22.29
CA ASP A 304 -4.42 -9.19 22.89
C ASP A 304 -4.86 -10.55 22.34
N VAL A 305 -4.83 -10.75 21.03
CA VAL A 305 -5.26 -12.01 20.39
C VAL A 305 -4.40 -13.20 20.84
N ILE A 306 -3.10 -13.01 21.03
CA ILE A 306 -2.16 -14.08 21.40
C ILE A 306 -2.18 -14.35 22.91
N PHE A 307 -2.11 -13.32 23.75
CA PHE A 307 -1.93 -13.50 25.20
C PHE A 307 -3.23 -13.56 26.00
N LYS A 308 -4.29 -12.86 25.57
CA LYS A 308 -5.59 -12.92 26.26
C LYS A 308 -6.26 -14.29 26.13
N SER A 309 -5.86 -15.08 25.12
CA SER A 309 -6.31 -16.47 24.92
C SER A 309 -5.50 -17.52 25.70
N LYS A 310 -4.39 -17.15 26.35
CA LYS A 310 -3.58 -18.09 27.16
C LYS A 310 -4.02 -18.09 28.64
N LYS A 311 -4.83 -17.12 29.07
CA LYS A 311 -5.57 -17.13 30.33
C LYS A 311 -6.87 -17.92 30.14
#